data_AF-A0A9N9RIW8-F1
#
_entry.id   AF-A0A9N9RIW8-F1
#
_cell.length_a   1.000
_cell.length_b   1.000
_cell.length_c   1.000
_cell.angle_alpha   90.00
_cell.angle_beta   90.00
_cell.angle_gamma   90.00
#
_symmetry.space_group_name_H-M   'P 1'
#
loop_
_entity.id
_entity.type
_entity.pdbx_description
1 polymer ?
#
loop_
_entity_poly.entity_id
_entity_poly.type
_entity_poly.pdbx_seq_one_letter_code
_entity_poly.pdbx_strand_id
1 'polypeptide(L)'
;MVLTHSEQDAEATNFPVKSVGGPRGLGDPDDRKLRKVEKEVLIPKIMRDKAKKEKCIEEVAAFEECCKNASVFMVVKCRDQNEKLWGCLTKWYKDEKFIGECTEIYLKERSDFRRTGLQKKYRDYLKNRDDKHSEE
;
A
#
# COMPACT_ATOMS: atom_id res chain seq x y z
N MET A 1 40.90 -34.67 33.63
CA MET A 1 41.49 -33.38 34.03
C MET A 1 41.39 -32.47 32.82
N VAL A 2 40.67 -31.37 33.02
CA VAL A 2 40.04 -30.39 32.11
C VAL A 2 40.69 -30.19 30.72
N LEU A 3 39.85 -30.32 29.68
CA LEU A 3 40.07 -29.79 28.33
C LEU A 3 39.86 -28.27 28.36
N THR A 4 40.91 -27.49 28.16
CA THR A 4 40.83 -26.03 28.05
C THR A 4 40.31 -25.67 26.65
N HIS A 5 39.02 -25.34 26.56
CA HIS A 5 38.47 -24.70 25.36
C HIS A 5 38.83 -23.21 25.41
N SER A 6 39.55 -22.76 24.39
CA SER A 6 39.84 -21.36 24.12
C SER A 6 38.55 -20.64 23.73
N GLU A 7 38.08 -19.74 24.58
CA GLU A 7 36.99 -18.80 24.27
C GLU A 7 37.53 -17.74 23.30
N GLN A 8 37.07 -17.79 22.05
CA GLN A 8 37.29 -16.73 21.07
C GLN A 8 36.11 -15.75 21.16
N ASP A 9 36.40 -14.54 21.65
CA ASP A 9 35.47 -13.44 21.77
C ASP A 9 34.87 -13.07 20.40
N ALA A 10 33.54 -13.18 20.30
CA ALA A 10 32.79 -12.72 19.14
C ALA A 10 32.74 -11.19 19.15
N GLU A 11 33.56 -10.56 18.32
CA GLU A 11 33.55 -9.12 18.09
C GLU A 11 32.20 -8.72 17.45
N ALA A 12 31.32 -8.15 18.27
CA ALA A 12 30.05 -7.60 17.83
C ALA A 12 30.33 -6.42 16.90
N THR A 13 30.19 -6.63 15.59
CA THR A 13 30.27 -5.56 14.59
C THR A 13 29.15 -4.56 14.89
N ASN A 14 29.52 -3.42 15.48
CA ASN A 14 28.67 -2.25 15.67
C ASN A 14 28.31 -1.68 14.30
N PHE A 15 27.33 -2.28 13.61
CA PHE A 15 26.59 -1.53 12.61
C PHE A 15 25.87 -0.41 13.35
N PRO A 16 26.07 0.87 13.00
CA PRO A 16 25.27 1.93 13.57
C PRO A 16 23.83 1.65 13.17
N VAL A 17 23.06 1.07 14.10
CA VAL A 17 21.61 0.98 13.99
C VAL A 17 21.18 2.43 13.98
N LYS A 18 21.00 3.00 12.78
CA LYS A 18 20.35 4.29 12.61
C LYS A 18 19.04 4.15 13.35
N SER A 19 18.93 4.81 14.49
CA SER A 19 17.70 4.84 15.27
C SER A 19 16.65 5.38 14.32
N VAL A 20 15.81 4.47 13.82
CA VAL A 20 14.70 4.84 12.96
C VAL A 20 13.82 5.67 13.88
N GLY A 21 13.76 6.99 13.64
CA GLY A 21 13.15 7.93 14.57
C GLY A 21 11.65 7.68 14.79
N GLY A 22 11.04 8.52 15.62
CA GLY A 22 9.60 8.55 15.84
C GLY A 22 9.10 7.64 16.98
N PRO A 23 7.81 7.74 17.33
CA PRO A 23 7.26 7.18 18.58
C PRO A 23 7.33 5.65 18.72
N ARG A 24 7.42 4.93 17.59
CA ARG A 24 7.43 3.46 17.53
C ARG A 24 8.66 2.90 16.84
N GLY A 25 9.67 3.73 16.55
CA GLY A 25 10.85 3.30 15.79
C GLY A 25 10.56 3.01 14.31
N LEU A 26 9.48 3.57 13.75
CA LEU A 26 9.01 3.32 12.37
C LEU A 26 9.25 4.50 11.40
N GLY A 27 9.90 5.55 11.89
CA GLY A 27 10.17 6.79 11.19
C GLY A 27 9.31 7.93 11.75
N ASP A 28 9.70 9.15 11.40
CA ASP A 28 8.97 10.36 11.76
C ASP A 28 7.56 10.37 11.13
N PRO A 29 6.47 10.43 11.91
CA PRO A 29 5.10 10.51 11.39
C PRO A 29 4.81 11.77 10.56
N ASP A 30 5.55 12.85 10.77
CA ASP A 30 5.30 14.16 10.14
C ASP A 30 6.22 14.42 8.94
N ASP A 31 7.16 13.51 8.66
CA ASP A 31 7.97 13.53 7.44
C ASP A 31 7.09 13.36 6.19
N ARG A 32 7.17 14.33 5.28
CA ARG A 32 6.43 14.35 4.00
C ARG A 32 7.28 13.94 2.80
N LYS A 33 8.57 13.61 2.98
CA LYS A 33 9.44 13.18 1.89
C LYS A 33 8.97 11.84 1.34
N LEU A 34 8.99 11.73 0.01
CA LEU A 34 8.60 10.51 -0.69
C LEU A 34 9.83 9.78 -1.23
N ARG A 35 9.98 8.52 -0.83
CA ARG A 35 10.97 7.57 -1.34
C ARG A 35 10.58 7.11 -2.74
N LYS A 36 11.54 6.60 -3.51
CA LYS A 36 11.32 6.10 -4.87
C LYS A 36 10.18 5.08 -4.95
N VAL A 37 10.18 4.09 -4.05
CA VAL A 37 9.11 3.07 -3.97
C VAL A 37 7.72 3.67 -3.70
N GLU A 38 7.66 4.77 -2.96
CA GLU A 38 6.38 5.41 -2.62
C GLU A 38 5.83 6.14 -3.84
N LYS A 39 6.70 6.86 -4.57
CA LYS A 39 6.35 7.57 -5.81
C LYS A 39 5.99 6.62 -6.95
N GLU A 40 6.76 5.55 -7.14
CA GLU A 40 6.65 4.69 -8.33
C GLU A 40 5.72 3.48 -8.12
N VAL A 41 5.43 3.09 -6.88
CA VAL A 41 4.65 1.87 -6.59
C VAL A 41 3.45 2.14 -5.69
N LEU A 42 3.65 2.73 -4.51
CA LEU A 42 2.58 2.80 -3.51
C LEU A 42 1.51 3.83 -3.86
N ILE A 43 1.90 5.05 -4.26
CA ILE A 43 0.95 6.07 -4.69
C ILE A 43 0.23 5.63 -5.98
N PRO A 44 0.91 5.11 -7.03
CA PRO A 44 0.23 4.58 -8.21
C PRO A 44 -0.74 3.43 -7.91
N LYS A 45 -0.46 2.61 -6.89
CA LYS A 45 -1.41 1.59 -6.42
C LYS A 45 -2.68 2.22 -5.84
N ILE A 46 -2.54 3.23 -4.98
CA ILE A 46 -3.69 3.97 -4.42
C ILE A 46 -4.49 4.64 -5.54
N MET A 47 -3.81 5.27 -6.51
CA MET A 47 -4.44 5.87 -7.69
C MET A 47 -5.25 4.84 -8.48
N ARG A 48 -4.68 3.66 -8.73
CA ARG A 48 -5.37 2.57 -9.42
C ARG A 48 -6.64 2.14 -8.70
N ASP A 49 -6.52 1.89 -7.40
CA ASP A 49 -7.64 1.40 -6.59
C ASP A 49 -8.75 2.46 -6.47
N LYS A 50 -8.38 3.73 -6.32
CA LYS A 50 -9.32 4.86 -6.27
C LYS A 50 -9.98 5.10 -7.64
N ALA A 51 -9.20 5.12 -8.72
CA ALA A 51 -9.72 5.35 -10.06
C ALA A 51 -10.70 4.25 -10.50
N LYS A 52 -10.41 2.98 -10.19
CA LYS A 52 -11.35 1.87 -10.45
C LYS A 52 -12.68 2.01 -9.72
N LYS A 53 -12.67 2.55 -8.50
CA LYS A 53 -13.86 2.70 -7.66
C LYS A 53 -14.69 3.93 -8.00
N GLU A 54 -14.05 5.03 -8.38
CA GLU A 54 -14.69 6.35 -8.47
C GLU A 54 -14.76 6.92 -9.89
N LYS A 55 -13.87 6.50 -10.80
CA LYS A 55 -13.68 7.19 -12.10
C LYS A 55 -13.89 6.29 -13.31
N CYS A 56 -13.39 5.06 -13.28
CA CYS A 56 -13.43 4.11 -14.39
C CYS A 56 -14.45 2.99 -14.13
N ILE A 57 -15.61 3.35 -13.56
CA ILE A 57 -16.60 2.38 -13.07
C ILE A 57 -17.18 1.57 -14.24
N GLU A 58 -17.46 2.22 -15.36
CA GLU A 58 -18.02 1.57 -16.56
C GLU A 58 -17.02 0.60 -17.20
N GLU A 59 -15.76 1.01 -17.35
CA GLU A 59 -14.72 0.16 -17.92
C GLU A 59 -14.38 -1.02 -17.01
N VAL A 60 -14.42 -0.83 -15.69
CA VAL A 60 -14.30 -1.92 -14.72
C VAL A 60 -15.45 -2.90 -14.86
N ALA A 61 -16.70 -2.41 -14.91
CA ALA A 61 -17.87 -3.26 -15.05
C ALA A 61 -17.84 -4.07 -16.36
N ALA A 62 -17.52 -3.44 -17.48
CA ALA A 62 -17.40 -4.11 -18.78
C ALA A 62 -16.27 -5.15 -18.79
N PHE A 63 -15.14 -4.86 -18.16
CA PHE A 63 -14.04 -5.81 -18.03
C PHE A 63 -14.42 -7.00 -17.13
N GLU A 64 -15.07 -6.75 -15.99
CA GLU A 64 -15.53 -7.79 -15.08
C GLU A 64 -16.60 -8.69 -15.72
N GLU A 65 -17.53 -8.12 -16.46
CA GLU A 65 -18.53 -8.87 -17.22
C GLU A 65 -17.87 -9.79 -18.26
N CYS A 66 -16.90 -9.25 -19.02
CA CYS A 66 -16.13 -10.08 -19.94
C CYS A 66 -15.38 -11.21 -19.22
N CYS A 67 -14.74 -10.92 -18.08
CA CYS A 67 -14.02 -11.94 -17.30
C CYS A 67 -14.94 -13.07 -16.83
N LYS A 68 -16.15 -12.73 -16.37
CA LYS A 68 -17.17 -13.71 -15.97
C LYS A 68 -17.59 -14.61 -17.14
N ASN A 69 -17.77 -14.03 -18.33
CA ASN A 69 -18.22 -14.76 -19.51
C ASN A 69 -17.10 -15.61 -20.17
N ALA A 70 -15.87 -15.10 -20.17
CA ALA A 70 -14.74 -15.76 -20.81
C ALA A 70 -14.05 -16.82 -19.93
N SER A 71 -14.28 -16.79 -18.62
CA SER A 71 -13.70 -17.73 -17.65
C SER A 71 -12.19 -17.89 -17.87
N VAL A 72 -11.69 -19.12 -18.06
CA VAL A 72 -10.27 -19.42 -18.28
C VAL A 72 -9.66 -18.69 -19.50
N PHE A 73 -10.47 -18.31 -20.49
CA PHE A 73 -10.02 -17.61 -21.70
C PHE A 73 -10.01 -16.08 -21.60
N MET A 74 -10.21 -15.51 -20.41
CA MET A 74 -10.32 -14.06 -20.20
C MET A 74 -9.14 -13.24 -20.77
N VAL A 75 -7.91 -13.74 -20.65
CA VAL A 75 -6.71 -13.00 -21.09
C VAL A 75 -6.69 -12.76 -22.59
N VAL A 76 -7.26 -13.69 -23.36
CA VAL A 76 -7.33 -13.60 -24.82
C VAL A 76 -8.59 -12.88 -25.27
N LYS A 77 -9.74 -13.18 -24.64
CA LYS A 77 -11.05 -12.67 -25.05
C LYS A 77 -11.37 -11.26 -24.57
N CYS A 78 -10.80 -10.83 -23.45
CA CYS A 78 -11.11 -9.53 -22.83
C CYS A 78 -10.05 -8.45 -23.07
N ARG A 79 -9.27 -8.58 -24.15
CA ARG A 79 -8.18 -7.63 -24.49
C ARG A 79 -8.73 -6.23 -24.76
N ASP A 80 -9.85 -6.13 -25.46
CA ASP A 80 -10.46 -4.85 -25.83
C ASP A 80 -11.00 -4.10 -24.60
N GLN A 81 -11.70 -4.82 -23.70
CA GLN A 81 -12.18 -4.25 -22.44
C GLN A 81 -11.00 -3.85 -21.54
N ASN A 82 -9.94 -4.65 -21.52
CA ASN A 82 -8.73 -4.31 -20.78
C ASN A 82 -8.01 -3.07 -21.34
N GLU A 83 -7.98 -2.89 -22.66
CA GLU A 83 -7.41 -1.69 -23.30
C GLU A 83 -8.23 -0.45 -22.97
N LYS A 84 -9.57 -0.53 -22.99
CA LYS A 84 -10.46 0.56 -22.55
C LYS A 84 -10.21 0.93 -21.08
N LEU A 85 -10.15 -0.08 -20.20
CA LEU A 85 -9.87 0.14 -18.77
C LEU A 85 -8.48 0.77 -18.56
N TRP A 86 -7.46 0.25 -19.25
CA TRP A 86 -6.11 0.81 -19.19
C TRP A 86 -6.05 2.24 -19.71
N GLY A 87 -6.77 2.53 -20.79
CA GLY A 87 -6.94 3.87 -21.34
C GLY A 87 -7.58 4.84 -20.34
N CYS A 88 -8.63 4.42 -19.64
CA CYS A 88 -9.22 5.22 -18.57
C CYS A 88 -8.22 5.48 -17.44
N LEU A 89 -7.58 4.44 -16.91
CA LEU A 89 -6.61 4.58 -15.81
C LEU A 89 -5.43 5.49 -16.16
N THR A 90 -4.92 5.39 -17.40
CA THR A 90 -3.77 6.18 -17.86
C THR A 90 -4.06 7.66 -17.93
N LYS A 91 -5.32 8.07 -18.19
CA LYS A 91 -5.73 9.48 -18.12
C LYS A 91 -5.54 10.03 -16.71
N TRP A 92 -5.98 9.28 -15.70
CA TRP A 92 -5.88 9.68 -14.29
C TRP A 92 -4.46 9.64 -13.73
N TYR A 93 -3.58 8.80 -14.29
CA TYR A 93 -2.15 8.82 -13.92
C TYR A 93 -1.41 10.10 -14.34
N LYS A 94 -1.99 10.90 -15.23
CA LYS A 94 -1.41 12.17 -15.68
C LYS A 94 -2.06 13.40 -15.03
N ASP A 95 -3.13 13.20 -14.28
CA ASP A 95 -3.87 14.28 -13.63
C ASP A 95 -3.17 14.68 -12.32
N GLU A 96 -2.56 15.87 -12.30
CA GLU A 96 -1.77 16.35 -11.16
C GLU A 96 -2.60 16.49 -9.88
N LYS A 97 -3.87 16.90 -10.01
CA LYS A 97 -4.77 17.03 -8.87
C LYS A 97 -5.04 15.66 -8.24
N PHE A 98 -5.32 14.66 -9.06
CA PHE A 98 -5.57 13.29 -8.62
C PHE A 98 -4.32 12.64 -8.02
N ILE A 99 -3.14 12.90 -8.58
CA ILE A 99 -1.85 12.49 -8.00
C ILE A 99 -1.68 13.12 -6.61
N GLY A 100 -1.94 14.42 -6.48
CA GLY A 100 -1.86 15.14 -5.21
C GLY A 100 -2.79 14.55 -4.15
N GLU A 101 -4.06 14.33 -4.48
CA GLU A 101 -5.03 13.70 -3.58
C GLU A 101 -4.58 12.30 -3.11
N CYS A 102 -4.11 11.46 -4.04
CA CYS A 102 -3.65 10.11 -3.71
C CYS A 102 -2.36 10.12 -2.87
N THR A 103 -1.51 11.13 -3.08
CA THR A 103 -0.31 11.36 -2.27
C THR A 103 -0.68 11.72 -0.84
N GLU A 104 -1.67 12.59 -0.62
CA GLU A 104 -2.14 12.92 0.73
C GLU A 104 -2.76 11.71 1.43
N ILE A 105 -3.53 10.89 0.72
CA ILE A 105 -4.05 9.63 1.25
C ILE A 105 -2.90 8.72 1.71
N TYR A 106 -1.86 8.58 0.89
CA TYR A 106 -0.68 7.79 1.23
C TYR A 106 0.05 8.33 2.47
N LEU A 107 0.33 9.64 2.51
CA LEU A 107 1.03 10.28 3.60
C LEU A 107 0.26 10.14 4.92
N LYS A 108 -1.06 10.29 4.88
CA LYS A 108 -1.92 10.07 6.04
C LYS A 108 -1.83 8.63 6.53
N GLU A 109 -1.97 7.64 5.65
CA GLU A 109 -1.89 6.22 6.03
C GLU A 109 -0.52 5.86 6.61
N ARG A 110 0.56 6.42 6.03
CA ARG A 110 1.93 6.26 6.52
C ARG A 110 2.12 6.91 7.89
N SER A 111 1.62 8.13 8.08
CA SER A 111 1.68 8.82 9.38
C SER A 111 0.93 8.03 10.46
N ASP A 112 -0.28 7.56 10.16
CA ASP A 112 -1.07 6.71 11.05
C ASP A 112 -0.30 5.43 11.43
N PHE A 113 0.35 4.78 10.45
CA PHE A 113 1.16 3.58 10.69
C PHE A 113 2.39 3.88 11.54
N ARG A 114 3.11 4.99 11.29
CA ARG A 114 4.27 5.40 12.09
C ARG A 114 3.91 5.79 13.52
N ARG A 115 2.73 6.38 13.71
CA ARG A 115 2.20 6.81 15.02
C ARG A 115 1.68 5.61 15.84
N THR A 116 0.91 4.70 15.21
CA THR A 116 0.22 3.60 15.90
C THR A 116 0.93 2.26 15.84
N GLY A 117 1.75 2.03 14.81
CA GLY A 117 2.31 0.71 14.47
C GLY A 117 1.31 -0.27 13.85
N LEU A 118 0.04 0.13 13.66
CA LEU A 118 -1.02 -0.75 13.15
C LEU A 118 -1.25 -0.51 11.67
N GLN A 119 -1.31 -1.58 10.87
CA GLN A 119 -1.65 -1.47 9.44
C GLN A 119 -3.12 -1.05 9.27
N LYS A 120 -3.43 -0.37 8.15
CA LYS A 120 -4.79 0.10 7.85
C LYS A 120 -5.86 -0.97 8.00
N LYS A 121 -5.64 -2.16 7.42
CA LYS A 121 -6.58 -3.29 7.51
C LYS A 121 -6.93 -3.67 8.96
N TYR A 122 -5.92 -3.66 9.83
CA TYR A 122 -6.13 -4.00 11.24
C TYR A 122 -6.84 -2.87 11.99
N ARG A 123 -6.51 -1.61 11.69
CA ARG A 123 -7.25 -0.45 12.24
C ARG A 123 -8.72 -0.48 11.82
N ASP A 124 -9.00 -0.79 10.56
CA ASP A 124 -10.36 -0.90 10.03
C ASP A 124 -11.12 -2.07 10.68
N TYR A 125 -10.45 -3.22 10.91
CA TYR A 125 -11.03 -4.35 11.65
C TYR A 125 -11.41 -3.97 13.09
N LEU A 126 -10.55 -3.25 13.81
CA LEU A 126 -10.83 -2.81 15.18
C LEU A 126 -12.02 -1.86 15.22
N LYS A 127 -12.08 -0.85 14.34
CA LYS A 127 -13.23 0.06 14.24
C LYS A 127 -14.54 -0.68 13.99
N ASN A 128 -14.57 -1.57 13.00
CA ASN A 128 -15.76 -2.35 12.68
C ASN A 128 -16.19 -3.29 13.83
N ARG A 129 -15.27 -3.67 14.72
CA ARG A 129 -15.58 -4.47 15.91
C ARG A 129 -16.18 -3.59 17.01
N ASP A 130 -15.61 -2.40 17.22
CA ASP A 130 -16.08 -1.45 18.23
C ASP A 130 -17.45 -0.85 17.85
N ASP A 131 -17.70 -0.62 16.56
CA ASP A 131 -19.01 -0.18 16.04
C ASP A 131 -20.10 -1.21 16.36
N LYS A 132 -19.83 -2.50 16.15
CA LYS A 132 -20.78 -3.59 16.49
C LYS A 132 -21.09 -3.67 17.98
N HIS A 133 -20.15 -3.33 18.84
CA HIS A 133 -20.37 -3.32 20.29
C HIS A 133 -21.15 -2.10 20.77
N SER A 134 -21.21 -1.04 19.95
CA SER A 134 -21.97 0.18 20.25
C SER A 134 -23.43 0.12 19.77
N GLU A 135 -23.79 -0.91 19.01
CA GLU A 135 -25.14 -1.17 18.50
C GLU A 135 -25.90 -2.26 19.29
N GLU A 136 -25.26 -2.88 20.29
CA GLU A 136 -25.86 -3.78 21.30
C GLU A 136 -26.12 -3.05 22.63
#